data_AF-A0A950HT41-F1
#
_entry.id   AF-A0A950HT41-F1
#
_cell.length_a   1.000
_cell.length_b   1.000
_cell.length_c   1.000
_cell.angle_alpha   90.00
_cell.angle_beta   90.00
_cell.angle_gamma   90.00
#
_symmetry.space_group_name_H-M   'P 1'
#
loop_
_entity.id
_entity.type
_entity.pdbx_description
1 polymer ?
#
loop_
_entity_poly.entity_id
_entity_poly.type
_entity_poly.pdbx_seq_one_letter_code
_entity_poly.pdbx_strand_id
1 'polypeptide(L)'
;MSITDSKSSENTSNGMVGTSPTGGAAIVMLIDRSASSHNAAGYGVIADGALTTIRIDGMSIGGNINGVGATNGASLQSYGTNKINGNSNDGITALTPALPH
;
A
#
# COMPACT_ATOMS: atom_id res chain seq x y z
N MET A 1 2.40 8.14 11.80
CA MET A 1 2.46 9.02 10.61
C MET A 1 1.19 8.81 9.80
N SER A 2 0.67 9.82 9.11
CA SER A 2 -0.48 9.64 8.21
C SER A 2 -0.36 10.44 6.93
N ILE A 3 -0.99 9.91 5.87
CA ILE A 3 -1.26 10.56 4.59
C ILE A 3 -2.77 10.51 4.41
N THR A 4 -3.38 11.65 4.09
CA THR A 4 -4.83 11.73 4.00
C THR A 4 -5.25 12.68 2.88
N ASP A 5 -6.37 12.38 2.21
CA ASP A 5 -6.96 13.21 1.15
C ASP A 5 -5.94 13.62 0.07
N SER A 6 -5.06 12.67 -0.31
CA SER A 6 -3.92 12.91 -1.18
C SER A 6 -4.00 12.10 -2.48
N LYS A 7 -3.28 12.53 -3.52
CA LYS A 7 -3.18 11.80 -4.80
C LYS A 7 -1.72 11.64 -5.22
N SER A 8 -1.34 10.41 -5.58
CA SER A 8 -0.07 10.08 -6.23
C SER A 8 -0.34 9.43 -7.58
N SER A 9 0.10 10.03 -8.68
CA SER A 9 -0.18 9.51 -10.01
C SER A 9 0.89 9.82 -11.02
N GLU A 10 0.97 8.98 -12.07
CA GLU A 10 1.88 9.18 -13.21
C GLU A 10 3.36 9.19 -12.82
N ASN A 11 3.71 8.60 -11.67
CA ASN A 11 5.10 8.46 -11.27
C ASN A 11 5.77 7.38 -12.13
N THR A 12 7.06 7.56 -12.39
CA THR A 12 7.87 6.60 -13.14
C THR A 12 8.13 5.29 -12.38
N SER A 13 7.92 5.28 -11.05
CA SER A 13 8.16 4.13 -10.18
C SER A 13 6.92 3.80 -9.35
N ASN A 14 6.93 4.08 -8.04
CA ASN A 14 5.84 3.79 -7.10
C ASN A 14 4.99 5.03 -6.81
N GLY A 15 3.76 4.81 -6.33
CA GLY A 15 2.86 5.86 -5.88
C GLY A 15 3.17 6.34 -4.45
N MET A 16 2.84 5.53 -3.44
CA MET A 16 3.10 5.83 -2.03
C MET A 16 3.97 4.75 -1.41
N VAL A 17 5.00 5.19 -0.68
CA VAL A 17 6.08 4.31 -0.21
C VAL A 17 6.38 4.55 1.26
N GLY A 18 6.43 3.48 2.04
CA GLY A 18 7.09 3.46 3.34
C GLY A 18 8.29 2.53 3.26
N THR A 19 9.49 3.02 3.56
CA THR A 19 10.72 2.23 3.50
C THR A 19 11.55 2.44 4.75
N SER A 20 11.83 1.36 5.48
CA SER A 20 12.79 1.35 6.58
C SER A 20 13.98 0.46 6.19
N PRO A 21 15.19 1.02 6.00
CA PRO A 21 16.38 0.21 5.77
C PRO A 21 16.74 -0.63 7.01
N THR A 22 17.63 -1.61 6.83
CA THR A 22 18.14 -2.44 7.93
C THR A 22 18.76 -1.58 9.04
N GLY A 23 18.34 -1.80 10.29
CA GLY A 23 18.76 -0.98 11.43
C GLY A 23 18.09 0.40 11.52
N GLY A 24 17.19 0.72 10.58
CA GLY A 24 16.38 1.93 10.60
C GLY A 24 15.29 1.92 11.66
N ALA A 25 14.70 3.09 11.89
CA ALA A 25 13.57 3.24 12.81
C ALA A 25 12.29 2.63 12.22
N ALA A 26 11.44 2.08 13.09
CA ALA A 26 10.16 1.54 12.66
C ALA A 26 9.24 2.59 12.04
N ILE A 27 8.60 2.23 10.93
CA ILE A 27 7.65 3.10 10.24
C ILE A 27 6.25 2.51 10.40
N VAL A 28 5.36 3.28 11.00
CA VAL A 28 3.94 2.96 11.07
C VAL A 28 3.15 4.11 10.46
N MET A 29 2.54 3.83 9.31
CA MET A 29 1.85 4.82 8.48
C MET A 29 0.39 4.40 8.26
N LEU A 30 -0.53 5.35 8.38
CA LEU A 30 -1.89 5.23 7.88
C LEU A 30 -2.02 6.03 6.58
N ILE A 31 -2.60 5.45 5.55
CA ILE A 31 -2.99 6.15 4.33
C ILE A 31 -4.51 6.05 4.22
N ASP A 32 -5.17 7.20 4.18
CA ASP A 32 -6.62 7.30 4.31
C ASP A 32 -7.21 8.21 3.22
N ARG A 33 -8.36 7.84 2.66
CA ARG A 33 -9.10 8.61 1.63
C ARG A 33 -8.22 9.17 0.51
N SER A 34 -7.24 8.39 0.06
CA SER A 34 -6.25 8.85 -0.92
C SER A 34 -6.30 8.01 -2.20
N ALA A 35 -5.66 8.49 -3.26
CA ALA A 35 -5.63 7.81 -4.55
C ALA A 35 -4.21 7.54 -5.04
N SER A 36 -3.98 6.35 -5.61
CA SER A 36 -2.72 6.00 -6.24
C SER A 36 -2.95 5.35 -7.61
N SER A 37 -2.54 6.01 -8.69
CA SER A 37 -2.91 5.57 -10.04
C SER A 37 -1.88 5.80 -11.13
N HIS A 38 -1.82 4.90 -12.10
CA HIS A 38 -0.98 5.03 -13.30
C HIS A 38 0.52 5.21 -12.98
N ASN A 39 1.02 4.53 -11.95
CA ASN A 39 2.45 4.51 -11.65
C ASN A 39 3.14 3.41 -12.47
N ALA A 40 4.02 3.83 -13.39
CA ALA A 40 4.38 3.10 -14.60
C ALA A 40 5.21 1.83 -14.38
N ALA A 41 5.97 1.74 -13.28
CA ALA A 41 6.91 0.63 -13.05
C ALA A 41 6.80 0.00 -11.64
N GLY A 42 5.84 0.43 -10.83
CA GLY A 42 5.84 0.10 -9.40
C GLY A 42 4.48 -0.23 -8.82
N TYR A 43 4.42 -0.10 -7.50
CA TYR A 43 3.23 -0.30 -6.70
C TYR A 43 2.45 1.00 -6.56
N GLY A 44 1.12 0.90 -6.53
CA GLY A 44 0.28 1.98 -6.05
C GLY A 44 0.62 2.35 -4.59
N VAL A 45 0.72 1.33 -3.73
CA VAL A 45 1.21 1.46 -2.34
C VAL A 45 2.17 0.31 -2.02
N ILE A 46 3.35 0.62 -1.48
CA ILE A 46 4.32 -0.40 -1.04
C ILE A 46 4.89 -0.10 0.35
N ALA A 47 4.86 -1.14 1.19
CA ALA A 47 5.61 -1.20 2.45
C ALA A 47 6.91 -1.99 2.23
N ASP A 48 8.03 -1.43 2.65
CA ASP A 48 9.35 -2.06 2.47
C ASP A 48 10.20 -2.02 3.76
N GLY A 49 10.75 -3.17 4.12
CA GLY A 49 11.57 -3.36 5.33
C GLY A 49 10.78 -3.90 6.53
N ALA A 50 11.39 -4.80 7.30
CA ALA A 50 10.75 -5.61 8.35
C ALA A 50 10.07 -4.81 9.48
N LEU A 51 10.45 -3.54 9.67
CA LEU A 51 9.88 -2.65 10.67
C LEU A 51 8.86 -1.67 10.09
N THR A 52 8.48 -1.85 8.82
CA THR A 52 7.51 -1.01 8.13
C THR A 52 6.14 -1.66 8.14
N THR A 53 5.15 -0.92 8.64
CA THR A 53 3.73 -1.25 8.53
C THR A 53 2.99 -0.08 7.90
N ILE A 54 2.30 -0.36 6.78
CA ILE A 54 1.35 0.58 6.17
C ILE A 54 -0.07 0.05 6.37
N ARG A 55 -0.96 0.90 6.86
CA ARG A 55 -2.40 0.64 6.92
C ARG A 55 -3.11 1.49 5.89
N ILE A 56 -4.04 0.91 5.16
CA ILE A 56 -4.80 1.61 4.13
C ILE A 56 -6.30 1.56 4.42
N ASP A 57 -6.96 2.72 4.33
CA ASP A 57 -8.41 2.90 4.42
C ASP A 57 -8.91 3.85 3.34
N GLY A 58 -10.09 3.61 2.80
CA GLY A 58 -10.76 4.49 1.84
C GLY A 58 -9.97 4.77 0.56
N MET A 59 -9.00 3.92 0.18
CA MET A 59 -8.13 4.17 -0.96
C MET A 59 -8.80 3.89 -2.30
N SER A 60 -8.37 4.62 -3.35
CA SER A 60 -8.61 4.27 -4.76
C SER A 60 -7.28 3.96 -5.45
N ILE A 61 -7.03 2.69 -5.76
CA ILE A 61 -5.75 2.22 -6.31
C ILE A 61 -6.01 1.47 -7.63
N GLY A 62 -5.59 2.07 -8.76
CA GLY A 62 -5.84 1.49 -10.08
C GLY A 62 -4.96 2.02 -11.19
N GLY A 63 -4.80 1.24 -12.27
CA GLY A 63 -3.94 1.58 -13.41
C GLY A 63 -2.44 1.44 -13.14
N ASN A 64 -2.03 0.85 -12.02
CA ASN A 64 -0.61 0.58 -11.73
C ASN A 64 -0.20 -0.82 -12.23
N ILE A 65 1.11 -1.10 -12.31
CA ILE A 65 1.55 -2.49 -12.52
C ILE A 65 1.11 -3.34 -11.32
N ASN A 66 1.49 -2.94 -10.11
CA ASN A 66 1.05 -3.58 -8.89
C ASN A 66 0.15 -2.62 -8.09
N GLY A 67 -0.98 -3.09 -7.57
CA GLY A 67 -1.87 -2.28 -6.73
C GLY A 67 -1.23 -2.03 -5.37
N VAL A 68 -1.13 -3.08 -4.56
CA VAL A 68 -0.49 -3.02 -3.23
C VAL A 68 0.56 -4.10 -3.04
N GLY A 69 1.54 -3.84 -2.18
CA GLY A 69 2.59 -4.81 -1.85
C GLY A 69 3.28 -4.57 -0.53
N ALA A 70 3.87 -5.65 0.00
CA ALA A 70 4.78 -5.61 1.13
C ALA A 70 6.02 -6.46 0.80
N THR A 71 7.21 -5.90 1.00
CA THR A 71 8.50 -6.53 0.68
C THR A 71 9.44 -6.50 1.87
N ASN A 72 10.48 -7.35 1.84
CA ASN A 72 11.54 -7.38 2.85
C ASN A 72 11.03 -7.49 4.30
N GLY A 73 9.99 -8.31 4.51
CA GLY A 73 9.39 -8.56 5.84
C GLY A 73 8.41 -7.48 6.31
N ALA A 74 8.10 -6.48 5.49
CA ALA A 74 7.12 -5.45 5.82
C ALA A 74 5.69 -6.00 5.93
N SER A 75 4.79 -5.17 6.47
CA SER A 75 3.36 -5.46 6.54
C SER A 75 2.54 -4.38 5.85
N LEU A 76 1.58 -4.79 5.02
CA LEU A 76 0.54 -3.92 4.48
C LEU A 76 -0.82 -4.46 4.91
N GLN A 77 -1.60 -3.63 5.59
CA GLN A 77 -2.87 -3.99 6.20
C GLN A 77 -3.99 -3.14 5.60
N SER A 78 -5.09 -3.78 5.22
CA SER A 78 -6.29 -3.11 4.71
C SER A 78 -7.36 -3.09 5.79
N TYR A 79 -8.03 -1.96 5.96
CA TYR A 79 -9.24 -1.86 6.78
C TYR A 79 -10.52 -2.31 6.04
N GLY A 80 -10.38 -2.77 4.78
CA GLY A 80 -11.47 -3.42 4.02
C GLY A 80 -12.33 -2.48 3.17
N THR A 81 -12.15 -1.17 3.25
CA THR A 81 -12.95 -0.17 2.49
C THR A 81 -12.29 0.28 1.18
N ASN A 82 -11.12 -0.29 0.85
CA ASN A 82 -10.29 0.13 -0.26
C ASN A 82 -10.80 -0.40 -1.61
N LYS A 83 -10.75 0.43 -2.64
CA LYS A 83 -11.02 0.08 -4.04
C LYS A 83 -9.69 -0.17 -4.73
N ILE A 84 -9.29 -1.43 -4.79
CA ILE A 84 -8.01 -1.86 -5.41
C ILE A 84 -8.39 -2.69 -6.63
N ASN A 85 -8.39 -2.07 -7.80
CA ASN A 85 -8.80 -2.72 -9.05
C ASN A 85 -8.15 -2.07 -10.27
N GLY A 86 -8.14 -2.79 -11.38
CA GLY A 86 -7.62 -2.28 -12.65
C GLY A 86 -6.10 -2.07 -12.64
N ASN A 87 -5.37 -2.73 -11.74
CA ASN A 87 -3.91 -2.87 -11.81
C ASN A 87 -3.57 -4.15 -12.58
N SER A 88 -2.34 -4.29 -13.10
CA SER A 88 -1.93 -5.56 -13.73
C SER A 88 -1.91 -6.71 -12.73
N ASN A 89 -1.58 -6.40 -11.47
CA ASN A 89 -1.74 -7.26 -10.31
C ASN A 89 -2.24 -6.40 -9.13
N ASP A 90 -3.46 -6.63 -8.65
CA ASP A 90 -3.99 -5.83 -7.53
C ASP A 90 -3.22 -6.05 -6.21
N GLY A 91 -2.51 -7.17 -6.07
CA GLY A 91 -1.80 -7.56 -4.86
C GLY A 91 -2.67 -8.34 -3.87
N ILE A 92 -2.06 -8.88 -2.82
CA ILE A 92 -2.77 -9.53 -1.72
C ILE A 92 -2.99 -8.51 -0.61
N THR A 93 -4.23 -8.07 -0.44
CA THR A 93 -4.67 -7.54 0.86
C THR A 93 -4.94 -8.74 1.76
N ALA A 94 -4.20 -8.89 2.86
CA ALA A 94 -4.50 -9.94 3.83
C ALA A 94 -5.96 -9.78 4.31
N LEU A 95 -6.83 -10.68 3.88
CA LEU A 95 -8.17 -10.83 4.45
C LEU A 95 -8.00 -11.63 5.74
N THR A 96 -8.21 -11.01 6.90
CA THR A 96 -8.55 -11.73 8.14
C THR A 96 -9.77 -11.04 8.76
N PRO A 97 -10.77 -11.80 9.24
CA PRO A 97 -10.57 -12.92 10.17
C PRO A 97 -10.96 -14.29 9.59
N ALA A 98 -10.23 -15.31 10.03
CA ALA A 98 -10.76 -16.68 10.01
C ALA A 98 -12.05 -16.70 10.86
N LEU A 99 -13.18 -17.06 10.26
CA LEU A 99 -14.38 -17.44 10.98
C LEU A 99 -14.15 -18.83 11.58
N PRO A 100 -14.18 -19.02 12.91
CA PRO A 100 -14.34 -20.34 13.49
C PRO A 100 -15.83 -20.75 13.37
N HIS A 101 -16.10 -21.88 12.72
CA HIS A 101 -17.30 -22.68 12.97
C HIS A 101 -16.87 -23.94 13.72
#